data_AF-A0A947FHY9-F1
#
_entry.id   AF-A0A947FHY9-F1
#
_cell.length_a   1.000
_cell.length_b   1.000
_cell.length_c   1.000
_cell.angle_alpha   90.00
_cell.angle_beta   90.00
_cell.angle_gamma   90.00
#
_symmetry.space_group_name_H-M   'P 1'
#
loop_
_entity.id
_entity.type
_entity.pdbx_description
1 polymer ?
#
loop_
_entity_poly.entity_id
_entity_poly.type
_entity_poly.pdbx_seq_one_letter_code
_entity_poly.pdbx_strand_id
1 'polypeptide(L)' 'MSLTALADRAAGHALDIFGTLAARREDGLGDGTIALLGPREPGFWRHVTAMPEFTDGERDPLDRWSARVIGAVAEDLGGV' A
#
# COMPACT_ATOMS: atom_id res chain seq x y z
N MET A 1 3.58 -13.55 -7.30
CA MET A 1 4.04 -12.55 -6.32
C MET A 1 4.26 -13.23 -4.98
N SER A 2 5.37 -12.96 -4.27
CA SER A 2 5.57 -13.45 -2.89
C SER A 2 5.11 -12.38 -1.90
N LEU A 3 4.45 -12.78 -0.81
CA LEU A 3 4.08 -11.88 0.28
C LEU A 3 5.32 -11.23 0.93
N THR A 4 6.46 -11.90 0.90
CA THR A 4 7.74 -11.32 1.37
C THR A 4 8.15 -10.13 0.51
N ALA A 5 8.08 -10.26 -0.82
CA ALA A 5 8.42 -9.16 -1.72
C ALA A 5 7.49 -7.95 -1.54
N LEU A 6 6.19 -8.20 -1.31
CA LEU A 6 5.24 -7.15 -0.97
C LEU A 6 5.57 -6.50 0.37
N ALA A 7 5.85 -7.28 1.41
CA ALA A 7 6.18 -6.77 2.74
C ALA A 7 7.44 -5.90 2.70
N ASP A 8 8.50 -6.33 2.01
CA ASP A 8 9.75 -5.60 1.88
C ASP A 8 9.55 -4.26 1.16
N ARG A 9 8.78 -4.27 0.07
CA ARG A 9 8.49 -3.06 -0.70
C ARG A 9 7.60 -2.08 0.08
N ALA A 10 6.59 -2.59 0.78
CA ALA A 10 5.70 -1.81 1.63
C ALA A 10 6.44 -1.21 2.84
N ALA A 11 7.37 -1.95 3.44
CA ALA A 11 8.17 -1.48 4.58
C ALA A 11 8.99 -0.22 4.26
N GLY A 12 9.45 -0.07 3.02
CA GLY A 12 10.14 1.14 2.54
C GLY A 12 9.31 2.43 2.63
N HIS A 13 7.99 2.31 2.75
CA HIS A 13 7.04 3.43 2.86
C HIS A 13 6.36 3.48 4.23
N ALA A 14 6.96 2.84 5.25
CA ALA A 14 6.38 2.68 6.58
C ALA A 14 4.99 2.01 6.55
N LEU A 15 4.78 1.05 5.65
CA LEU A 15 3.60 0.19 5.61
C LEU A 15 3.93 -1.25 6.02
N ASP A 16 2.93 -1.98 6.49
CA ASP A 16 3.02 -3.41 6.80
C ASP A 16 1.77 -4.16 6.30
N ILE A 17 1.89 -5.48 6.17
CA ILE A 17 0.77 -6.35 5.81
C ILE A 17 0.01 -6.71 7.08
N PHE A 18 -1.23 -6.25 7.19
CA PHE A 18 -2.10 -6.52 8.33
C PHE A 18 -2.92 -7.80 8.13
N GLY A 19 -3.09 -8.23 6.88
CA GLY A 19 -3.80 -9.46 6.57
C GLY A 19 -3.76 -9.76 5.09
N THR A 20 -4.14 -11.00 4.75
CA THR A 20 -4.33 -11.43 3.37
C THR A 20 -5.62 -12.20 3.24
N LEU A 21 -6.24 -12.09 2.08
CA LEU A 21 -7.45 -12.82 1.71
C LEU A 21 -7.23 -13.45 0.34
N ALA A 22 -7.59 -14.72 0.19
CA ALA A 22 -7.64 -15.34 -1.12
C ALA A 22 -8.82 -14.75 -1.91
N ALA A 23 -8.53 -14.11 -3.04
CA ALA A 23 -9.55 -13.65 -3.97
C ALA A 23 -9.90 -14.77 -4.94
N ARG A 24 -11.19 -14.91 -5.24
CA ARG A 24 -11.72 -15.90 -6.17
C ARG A 24 -12.66 -15.25 -7.17
N ARG A 25 -12.84 -15.90 -8.32
CA ARG A 25 -13.87 -15.52 -9.32
C ARG A 25 -15.27 -15.34 -8.74
N GLU A 26 -15.65 -16.13 -7.74
CA GLU A 26 -16.95 -16.05 -7.06
C GLU A 26 -17.14 -14.76 -6.25
N ASP A 27 -16.06 -14.10 -5.84
CA ASP A 27 -16.08 -12.79 -5.14
C ASP A 27 -16.23 -11.61 -6.12
N GLY A 28 -16.37 -11.88 -7.43
CA GLY A 28 -16.34 -10.85 -8.48
C GLY A 28 -14.93 -10.34 -8.79
N LEU A 29 -13.89 -11.02 -8.30
CA LEU A 29 -12.48 -10.69 -8.49
C LEU A 29 -11.76 -11.80 -9.28
N GLY A 30 -10.55 -11.56 -9.78
CA GLY A 30 -9.72 -12.64 -10.32
C GLY A 30 -9.23 -13.60 -9.22
N ASP A 31 -8.79 -14.80 -9.61
CA ASP A 31 -8.10 -15.67 -8.66
C ASP A 31 -6.77 -15.01 -8.23
N GLY A 32 -6.55 -14.83 -6.94
CA GLY A 32 -5.38 -14.12 -6.45
C GLY A 32 -5.32 -13.95 -4.93
N THR A 33 -4.54 -12.97 -4.49
CA THR A 33 -4.41 -12.61 -3.07
C THR A 33 -4.60 -11.12 -2.92
N ILE A 34 -5.55 -10.71 -2.10
CA ILE A 34 -5.72 -9.33 -1.63
C ILE A 34 -4.89 -9.19 -0.37
N ALA A 35 -4.08 -8.14 -0.30
CA ALA A 35 -3.34 -7.78 0.90
C ALA A 35 -3.93 -6.50 1.52
N LEU A 36 -4.18 -6.54 2.83
CA LEU A 36 -4.52 -5.35 3.59
C LEU A 36 -3.22 -4.71 4.06
N LEU A 37 -2.94 -3.51 3.59
CA LEU A 37 -1.82 -2.70 4.06
C LEU A 37 -2.28 -1.76 5.17
N GLY A 38 -1.44 -1.60 6.18
CA GLY A 38 -1.66 -0.65 7.28
C GLY A 38 -0.37 0.04 7.70
N PRO A 39 -0.47 1.09 8.54
CA PRO A 39 0.68 1.79 9.11
C PRO A 39 1.64 0.84 9.83
N ARG A 40 2.92 0.86 9.44
CA ARG A 40 4.01 0.25 10.23
C ARG A 40 4.38 1.21 11.35
N GLU A 41 3.91 0.90 12.55
CA GLU A 41 4.21 1.69 13.74
C GLU A 41 5.37 1.06 14.55
N PRO A 42 6.19 1.90 15.22
CA PRO A 42 6.13 3.35 15.26
C PRO A 42 6.71 4.04 14.01
N GLY A 43 6.17 5.20 13.63
CA GLY A 43 6.85 6.16 12.74
C GLY A 43 6.18 6.42 11.38
N PHE A 44 5.09 5.71 11.06
CA PHE A 44 4.31 5.95 9.84
C PHE A 44 3.92 7.41 9.68
N TRP A 45 3.33 8.03 10.71
CA TRP A 45 2.88 9.42 10.63
C TRP A 45 4.03 10.40 10.38
N ARG A 46 5.20 10.17 10.98
CA ARG A 46 6.39 10.99 10.74
C ARG A 46 6.89 10.84 9.30
N HIS A 47 6.80 9.64 8.73
CA HIS A 47 7.20 9.38 7.35
C HIS A 47 6.23 10.03 6.36
N VAL A 48 4.93 9.74 6.46
CA VAL A 48 3.94 10.15 5.47
C VAL A 48 3.73 11.67 5.45
N THR A 49 3.75 12.34 6.61
CA THR A 49 3.60 13.80 6.69
C THR A 49 4.82 14.58 6.18
N ALA A 50 5.96 13.90 5.96
CA ALA A 50 7.14 14.48 5.31
C ALA A 50 7.10 14.37 3.78
N MET A 51 6.08 13.72 3.21
CA MET A 51 5.95 13.53 1.76
C MET A 51 5.41 14.79 1.08
N PRO A 52 5.70 15.00 -0.23
CA PRO A 52 5.31 16.21 -0.94
C PRO A 52 3.82 16.56 -0.82
N GLU A 53 2.96 15.54 -0.84
CA GLU A 53 1.50 15.70 -0.78
C GLU A 53 1.03 16.42 0.49
N PHE A 54 1.77 16.35 1.60
CA PHE A 54 1.40 17.01 2.86
C PHE A 54 1.83 18.47 2.92
N THR A 55 2.56 18.97 1.92
CA THR A 55 3.13 20.32 1.91
C THR A 55 2.72 21.16 0.70
N ASP A 56 2.04 20.56 -0.28
CA ASP A 56 1.64 21.23 -1.52
C ASP A 56 0.34 22.05 -1.41
N GLY A 57 -0.40 21.93 -0.30
CA GLY A 57 -1.63 22.67 -0.04
C GLY A 57 -2.88 22.12 -0.73
N GLU A 58 -2.77 21.01 -1.44
CA GLU A 58 -3.89 20.36 -2.12
C GLU A 58 -4.68 19.45 -1.17
N ARG A 59 -5.92 19.12 -1.57
CA ARG A 59 -6.79 18.27 -0.75
C ARG A 59 -6.32 16.82 -0.70
N ASP A 60 -6.79 16.12 0.33
CA ASP A 60 -6.68 14.67 0.47
C ASP A 60 -5.23 14.16 0.35
N PRO A 61 -4.28 14.71 1.12
CA PRO A 61 -2.85 14.42 0.94
C PRO A 61 -2.51 12.95 1.23
N LEU A 62 -3.20 12.33 2.19
CA LEU A 62 -3.01 10.92 2.50
C LEU A 62 -3.53 10.02 1.38
N ASP A 63 -4.67 10.34 0.78
CA ASP A 63 -5.26 9.55 -0.30
C ASP A 63 -4.40 9.64 -1.56
N ARG A 64 -3.94 10.84 -1.91
CA ARG A 64 -3.03 11.06 -3.05
C ARG A 64 -1.70 10.33 -2.87
N TRP A 65 -1.12 10.41 -1.67
CA TRP A 65 0.09 9.66 -1.33
C TRP A 65 -0.15 8.15 -1.43
N SER A 66 -1.25 7.66 -0.86
CA SER A 66 -1.60 6.23 -0.86
C SER A 66 -1.77 5.70 -2.29
N ALA A 67 -2.51 6.43 -3.12
CA ALA A 67 -2.71 6.05 -4.52
C ALA A 67 -1.37 5.99 -5.29
N ARG A 68 -0.50 7.00 -5.13
CA ARG A 68 0.81 7.01 -5.79
C ARG A 68 1.71 5.87 -5.31
N VAL A 69 1.82 5.69 -4.00
CA VAL A 69 2.76 4.74 -3.41
C VAL A 69 2.27 3.30 -3.56
N ILE A 70 1.05 3.01 -3.12
CA ILE A 70 0.49 1.65 -3.16
C ILE A 70 0.28 1.22 -4.62
N GLY A 71 -0.17 2.13 -5.49
CA GLY A 71 -0.28 1.86 -6.93
C GLY A 71 1.05 1.47 -7.55
N ALA A 72 2.13 2.24 -7.30
CA ALA A 72 3.46 1.90 -7.80
C ALA A 72 3.98 0.56 -7.25
N VAL A 73 3.71 0.24 -5.97
CA VAL A 73 4.06 -1.07 -5.40
C VAL A 73 3.29 -2.21 -6.06
N ALA A 74 2.01 -2.01 -6.35
CA ALA A 74 1.19 -2.98 -7.07
C ALA A 74 1.74 -3.21 -8.48
N GLU A 75 1.98 -2.15 -9.25
CA GLU A 75 2.53 -2.23 -10.61
C GLU A 75 3.89 -2.95 -10.64
N ASP A 76 4.81 -2.58 -9.73
CA ASP A 76 6.15 -3.20 -9.61
C ASP A 76 6.08 -4.73 -9.38
N LEU A 77 5.03 -5.21 -8.73
CA LEU A 77 4.85 -6.60 -8.33
C LEU A 77 3.83 -7.37 -9.20
N GLY A 78 3.27 -6.73 -10.22
CA GLY A 78 2.23 -7.29 -11.09
C GLY A 78 0.87 -7.45 -10.42
N GLY A 79 0.59 -6.62 -9.41
CA GLY A 79 -0.73 -6.45 -8.78
C GLY A 79 -1.60 -5.43 -9.52
N VAL A 80 -2.79 -5.19 -8.95
CA VAL A 80 -3.78 -4.19 -9.41
C VAL A 80 -4.25 -3.33 -8.25
#